data_AF-A0A377W8H4-F1
#
_entry.id   AF-A0A377W8H4-F1
#
_cell.length_a   1.000
_cell.length_b   1.000
_cell.length_c   1.000
_cell.angle_alpha   90.00
_cell.angle_beta   90.00
_cell.angle_gamma   90.00
#
_symmetry.space_group_name_H-M   'P 1'
#
loop_
_entity.id
_entity.type
_entity.pdbx_description
1 polymer ?
#
loop_
_entity_poly.entity_id
_entity_poly.type
_entity_poly.pdbx_seq_one_letter_code
_entity_poly.pdbx_strand_id
1 'polypeptide(L)' 'MLDIIARSMERFGDKTAKEPAFTHYGVSKLNFDFTLDITRAQDELGYQPVVTLDDGIVRTAAWLRDHGKLHR' A
#
# COMPACT_ATOMS: atom_id res chain seq x y z
N MET A 1 10.40 16.35 -2.27
CA MET A 1 10.04 16.79 -0.90
C MET A 1 9.67 15.59 -0.01
N LEU A 2 8.74 14.72 -0.43
CA LEU A 2 8.38 13.50 0.32
C LEU A 2 9.54 12.50 0.51
N ASP A 3 10.45 12.40 -0.47
CA ASP A 3 11.62 11.52 -0.40
C ASP A 3 12.56 11.83 0.78
N ILE A 4 12.81 13.12 1.01
CA ILE A 4 13.69 13.61 2.09
C ILE A 4 13.04 13.32 3.46
N ILE A 5 11.72 13.48 3.55
CA ILE A 5 10.95 13.16 4.76
C ILE A 5 11.02 11.67 5.07
N ALA A 6 10.84 10.82 4.05
CA ALA A 6 10.85 9.37 4.20
C ALA A 6 12.22 8.82 4.63
N ARG A 7 13.31 9.25 3.99
CA ARG A 7 14.68 8.88 4.37
C ARG A 7 15.02 9.30 5.80
N SER A 8 14.51 10.45 6.23
CA SER A 8 14.69 10.95 7.60
C SER A 8 13.93 10.05 8.60
N MET A 9 12.69 9.70 8.31
CA MET A 9 11.87 8.83 9.16
C MET A 9 12.44 7.42 9.30
N GLU A 10 12.98 6.83 8.22
CA GLU A 10 13.67 5.54 8.29
C GLU A 10 14.88 5.59 9.24
N ARG A 11 15.68 6.65 9.16
CA ARG A 11 16.88 6.80 10.00
C ARG A 11 16.58 7.02 11.49
N PHE A 12 15.43 7.61 11.82
CA PHE A 12 15.00 7.77 13.21
C PHE A 12 14.18 6.57 13.72
N GLY A 13 13.51 5.84 12.82
CA GLY A 13 12.75 4.63 13.11
C GLY A 13 13.61 3.48 13.63
N ASP A 14 14.86 3.32 13.17
CA ASP A 14 15.80 2.27 13.61
C ASP A 14 16.05 2.22 15.14
N LYS A 15 15.67 3.27 15.88
CA LYS A 15 15.84 3.37 17.34
C LYS A 15 14.58 2.99 18.14
N THR A 16 13.48 2.69 17.45
CA THR A 16 12.21 2.24 18.02
C THR A 16 11.75 1.02 17.22
N ALA A 17 11.30 -0.07 17.85
CA ALA A 17 10.78 -1.24 17.10
C ALA A 17 9.44 -0.96 16.34
N LYS A 18 9.13 0.30 16.04
CA LYS A 18 7.94 0.78 15.33
C LYS A 18 8.35 1.12 13.90
N GLU A 19 7.67 0.53 12.92
CA GLU A 19 7.91 0.83 11.52
C GLU A 19 7.66 2.33 11.21
N PRO A 20 8.50 2.97 10.36
CA PRO A 20 8.28 4.35 9.95
C PRO A 20 6.99 4.46 9.14
N ALA A 21 6.14 5.45 9.44
CA ALA A 21 4.89 5.65 8.71
C ALA A 21 5.11 6.02 7.21
N PHE A 22 6.29 6.54 6.86
CA PHE A 22 6.72 6.73 5.48
C PHE A 22 8.11 6.13 5.31
N THR A 23 8.21 5.15 4.40
CA THR A 23 9.48 4.63 3.91
C THR A 23 9.78 5.27 2.56
N HIS A 24 11.06 5.47 2.24
CA HIS A 24 11.52 5.90 0.93
C HIS A 24 10.90 4.99 -0.15
N TYR A 25 10.83 3.69 0.14
CA TYR A 25 10.17 2.71 -0.71
C TYR A 25 8.67 2.97 -0.89
N GLY A 26 7.92 3.21 0.19
CA GLY A 26 6.48 3.48 0.12
C GLY A 26 6.14 4.78 -0.61
N VAL A 27 6.91 5.85 -0.35
CA VAL A 27 6.74 7.13 -1.05
C VAL A 27 7.11 7.02 -2.52
N SER A 28 8.16 6.27 -2.86
CA SER A 28 8.52 6.03 -4.27
C SER A 28 7.38 5.33 -5.01
N LYS A 29 6.67 4.40 -4.36
CA LYS A 29 5.50 3.75 -4.97
C LYS A 29 4.33 4.71 -5.21
N LEU A 30 4.08 5.66 -4.31
CA LEU A 30 3.02 6.66 -4.52
C LEU A 30 3.31 7.63 -5.66
N ASN A 31 4.56 7.73 -6.11
CA ASN A 31 5.00 8.65 -7.15
C ASN A 31 4.87 8.07 -8.57
N PHE A 32 4.48 6.80 -8.71
CA PHE A 32 4.26 6.15 -10.00
C PHE A 32 2.82 5.67 -10.11
N ASP A 33 2.20 5.90 -11.27
CA ASP A 33 0.95 5.28 -11.62
C ASP A 33 1.18 3.77 -11.81
N PHE A 34 0.71 2.98 -10.85
CA PHE A 34 0.73 1.53 -10.99
C PHE A 34 -0.44 1.09 -11.88
N THR A 35 -0.12 0.56 -13.05
CA THR A 35 -1.08 -0.22 -13.84
C THR A 35 -1.23 -1.59 -13.16
N LEU A 36 -2.16 -1.70 -12.21
CA LEU A 36 -2.51 -2.95 -11.53
C LEU A 36 -3.42 -3.82 -12.41
N ASP A 37 -3.00 -4.06 -13.64
CA ASP A 37 -3.73 -4.91 -14.59
C ASP A 37 -3.37 -6.39 -14.38
N ILE A 38 -4.38 -7.18 -14.04
CA ILE A 38 -4.27 -8.62 -13.77
C ILE A 38 -4.71 -9.48 -14.97
N THR A 39 -4.96 -8.89 -16.14
CA THR A 39 -5.39 -9.61 -17.36
C THR A 39 -4.46 -10.77 -17.71
N ARG A 40 -3.13 -10.56 -17.65
CA ARG A 40 -2.17 -11.64 -17.91
C ARG A 40 -2.28 -12.82 -16.95
N ALA A 41 -2.59 -12.57 -15.68
CA ALA A 41 -2.78 -13.66 -14.72
C ALA A 41 -4.03 -14.49 -15.06
N GLN A 42 -5.08 -13.84 -15.57
CA GLN A 42 -6.29 -14.52 -16.03
C GLN A 42 -5.99 -15.36 -17.28
N ASP A 43 -5.31 -14.77 -18.27
CA ASP A 43 -5.04 -15.40 -19.56
C ASP A 43 -4.02 -16.54 -19.46
N GLU A 44 -2.92 -16.33 -18.72
CA GLU A 44 -1.79 -17.26 -18.69
C GLU A 44 -1.93 -18.32 -17.59
N LEU A 45 -2.58 -17.97 -16.46
CA LEU A 45 -2.64 -18.85 -15.28
C LEU A 45 -4.05 -19.37 -15.00
N GLY A 46 -5.06 -18.97 -15.79
CA GLY A 46 -6.46 -19.28 -15.53
C GLY A 46 -6.98 -18.68 -14.22
N TYR A 47 -6.32 -17.62 -13.74
CA TYR A 47 -6.75 -16.92 -12.52
C TYR A 47 -8.15 -16.33 -12.72
N GLN A 48 -9.02 -16.53 -11.75
CA GLN A 48 -10.39 -16.02 -11.74
C GLN A 48 -10.58 -15.23 -10.44
N PRO A 49 -10.62 -13.89 -10.48
CA PRO A 49 -10.83 -13.09 -9.28
C PRO A 49 -12.19 -13.40 -8.66
N VAL A 50 -12.20 -13.86 -7.42
CA VAL A 50 -13.44 -14.08 -6.65
C VAL A 50 -14.10 -12.75 -6.25
N VAL A 51 -13.30 -11.68 -6.19
CA VAL A 51 -13.70 -10.33 -5.86
C VAL A 51 -13.08 -9.39 -6.90
N THR A 52 -13.86 -8.49 -7.47
CA THR A 52 -13.34 -7.49 -8.41
C THR A 52 -12.45 -6.48 -7.68
N LEU A 53 -11.56 -5.80 -8.41
CA LEU A 53 -10.71 -4.77 -7.81
C LEU A 53 -11.54 -3.67 -7.14
N ASP A 54 -12.60 -3.21 -7.81
CA ASP A 54 -13.50 -2.18 -7.29
C ASP A 54 -14.20 -2.60 -5.99
N ASP A 55 -14.77 -3.82 -5.95
CA ASP A 55 -15.41 -4.34 -4.73
C ASP A 55 -14.39 -4.51 -3.61
N GLY A 56 -13.20 -5.01 -3.93
CA GLY A 56 -12.09 -5.15 -2.99
C GLY A 56 -11.69 -3.82 -2.36
N ILE A 57 -11.59 -2.74 -3.15
CA ILE A 57 -11.29 -1.39 -2.67
C ILE A 57 -12.39 -0.91 -1.71
N VAL A 58 -13.66 -1.02 -2.10
CA VAL A 58 -14.80 -0.56 -1.30
C VAL A 58 -14.86 -1.29 0.04
N ARG A 59 -14.74 -2.63 0.03
CA ARG A 59 -14.78 -3.46 1.24
C ARG A 59 -13.62 -3.18 2.17
N THR A 60 -12.43 -2.99 1.62
CA THR A 60 -11.22 -2.66 2.41
C THR A 60 -11.36 -1.28 3.05
N ALA A 61 -11.84 -0.28 2.30
CA ALA A 61 -12.05 1.07 2.82
C ALA A 61 -13.11 1.10 3.92
N ALA A 62 -14.20 0.35 3.78
CA ALA A 62 -15.21 0.21 4.82
C ALA A 62 -14.63 -0.45 6.08
N TRP A 63 -13.90 -1.55 5.93
CA TRP A 63 -13.25 -2.22 7.06
C TRP A 63 -12.27 -1.31 7.79
N LEU A 64 -11.42 -0.58 7.05
CA LEU A 64 -10.46 0.36 7.61
C LEU A 64 -11.14 1.53 8.34
N ARG A 65 -12.29 1.99 7.87
CA ARG A 65 -13.06 3.03 8.57
C ARG A 65 -13.53 2.57 9.94
N ASP A 66 -14.00 1.32 10.01
CA ASP A 66 -14.62 0.77 11.21
C ASP A 66 -13.59 0.17 12.19
N HIS A 67 -12.46 -0.34 11.68
CA HIS A 67 -11.48 -1.13 12.45
C HIS A 67 -10.04 -0.62 12.32
N GLY A 68 -9.74 0.17 11.29
CA GLY A 68 -8.39 0.65 10.99
C GLY A 68 -7.94 1.71 11.98
N LYS A 69 -7.33 1.28 13.09
CA LYS A 69 -6.59 2.20 13.96
C LYS A 69 -5.30 2.62 13.25
N LEU A 70 -5.26 3.86 12.76
CA LEU A 70 -4.00 4.57 12.56
C LEU A 70 -3.36 4.72 13.95
N HIS A 71 -2.38 3.86 14.26
CA HIS A 71 -1.59 3.99 15.48
C HIS A 71 -0.84 5.32 15.40
N ARG A 72 -1.30 6.31 16.17
CA ARG A 72 -0.66 7.62 16.32
C ARG A 72 0.80 7.48 16.76
#